data_AF-A0A2N0AJ37-F1
#
_entry.id   AF-A0A2N0AJ37-F1
#
_cell.length_a   1.000
_cell.length_b   1.000
_cell.length_c   1.000
_cell.angle_alpha   90.00
_cell.angle_beta   90.00
_cell.angle_gamma   90.00
#
_symmetry.space_group_name_H-M   'P 1'
#
loop_
_entity.id
_entity.type
_entity.pdbx_description
1 polymer ?
#
loop_
_entity_poly.entity_id
_entity_poly.type
_entity_poly.pdbx_seq_one_letter_code
_entity_poly.pdbx_strand_id
1 'polypeptide(L)'
;MEDFNTNGLKNINQDQSNGKHEEKICPHCLRIFECKVGSISLCQCNKVTLSLEEREYLATQYSDCLCYQCMETLTFEFKMNKSYKLISWRF
;
A
#
# COMPACT_ATOMS: atom_id res chain seq x y z
N MET A 1 -22.84 8.68 56.10
CA MET A 1 -23.72 8.94 54.94
C MET A 1 -23.28 10.26 54.34
N GLU A 2 -22.72 10.22 53.14
CA GLU A 2 -22.63 11.33 52.18
C GLU A 2 -22.01 10.75 50.91
N ASP A 3 -22.90 10.37 50.00
CA ASP A 3 -22.63 9.66 48.74
C ASP A 3 -22.10 10.64 47.68
N PHE A 4 -20.83 10.47 47.27
CA PHE A 4 -20.27 11.26 46.17
C PHE A 4 -20.54 10.59 44.81
N ASN A 5 -21.63 11.08 44.25
CA ASN A 5 -21.98 11.28 42.86
C ASN A 5 -21.00 10.81 41.76
N THR A 6 -21.62 10.08 40.83
CA THR A 6 -21.26 9.73 39.46
C THR A 6 -20.03 10.40 38.86
N ASN A 7 -19.09 9.59 38.39
CA ASN A 7 -18.49 9.81 37.09
C ASN A 7 -18.51 8.50 36.33
N GLY A 8 -19.60 8.31 35.60
CA GLY A 8 -19.73 7.26 34.61
C GLY A 8 -18.55 7.34 33.65
N LEU A 9 -17.81 6.25 33.60
CA LEU A 9 -16.85 5.95 32.54
C LEU A 9 -17.64 5.82 31.24
N LYS A 10 -18.06 6.95 30.66
CA LYS A 10 -18.44 7.02 29.25
C LYS A 10 -17.15 6.88 28.48
N ASN A 11 -16.76 5.61 28.33
CA ASN A 11 -15.89 5.14 27.30
C ASN A 11 -16.61 5.47 25.98
N ILE A 12 -16.40 6.69 25.50
CA ILE A 12 -16.75 7.10 24.15
C ILE A 12 -15.82 6.34 23.22
N ASN A 13 -16.16 5.08 22.98
CA ASN A 13 -15.89 4.41 21.72
C ASN A 13 -16.67 5.18 20.65
N GLN A 14 -16.15 6.33 20.27
CA GLN A 14 -16.57 7.03 19.08
C GLN A 14 -15.99 6.26 17.89
N ASP A 15 -16.75 5.24 17.50
CA ASP A 15 -16.86 4.83 16.11
C ASP A 15 -17.27 6.07 15.30
N GLN A 16 -16.28 6.69 14.66
CA GLN A 16 -16.49 7.72 13.66
C GLN A 16 -15.84 7.26 12.36
N SER A 17 -16.66 6.63 11.53
CA SER A 17 -16.51 6.50 10.09
C SER A 17 -16.00 7.81 9.47
N ASN A 18 -14.70 7.89 9.15
CA ASN A 18 -14.11 8.83 8.21
C ASN A 18 -12.79 8.24 7.68
N GLY A 19 -12.59 8.25 6.36
CA GLY A 19 -11.60 7.44 5.63
C GLY A 19 -10.27 7.21 6.34
N LYS A 20 -10.03 5.96 6.76
CA LYS A 20 -8.81 5.54 7.48
C LYS A 20 -7.60 5.68 6.53
N HIS A 21 -6.87 6.78 6.67
CA HIS A 21 -5.54 6.91 6.11
C HIS A 21 -4.60 6.12 7.02
N GLU A 22 -4.05 5.03 6.52
CA GLU A 22 -3.04 4.25 7.24
C GLU A 22 -1.67 4.65 6.68
N GLU A 23 -0.83 5.23 7.52
CA GLU A 23 0.57 5.44 7.17
C GLU A 23 1.28 4.08 7.24
N LYS A 24 1.81 3.63 6.09
CA LYS A 24 2.55 2.37 5.97
C LYS A 24 3.99 2.64 5.58
N ILE A 25 4.88 1.72 5.96
CA ILE A 25 6.29 1.75 5.55
C ILE A 25 6.43 0.86 4.32
N CYS A 26 6.98 1.40 3.23
CA CYS A 26 7.25 0.64 2.01
C CYS A 26 8.37 -0.39 2.28
N PRO A 27 8.17 -1.69 2.09
CA PRO A 27 9.20 -2.71 2.36
C PRO A 27 10.41 -2.61 1.42
N HIS A 28 10.26 -1.97 0.25
CA HIS A 28 11.35 -1.82 -0.72
C HIS A 28 12.29 -0.64 -0.41
N CYS A 29 11.75 0.54 -0.09
CA CYS A 29 12.56 1.75 0.14
C CYS A 29 12.53 2.28 1.58
N LEU A 30 11.78 1.61 2.47
CA LEU A 30 11.61 1.97 3.89
C LEU A 30 11.04 3.37 4.14
N ARG A 31 10.44 4.01 3.14
CA ARG A 31 9.77 5.30 3.29
C ARG A 31 8.32 5.13 3.71
N ILE A 32 7.87 6.03 4.58
CA ILE A 32 6.47 6.14 4.98
C ILE A 32 5.66 6.70 3.81
N PHE A 33 4.50 6.12 3.54
CA PHE A 33 3.57 6.58 2.53
C PHE A 33 2.12 6.37 2.97
N GLU A 34 1.21 7.12 2.37
CA GLU A 34 -0.22 6.99 2.65
C GLU A 34 -0.81 5.78 1.91
N CYS A 35 -1.31 4.82 2.69
CA CYS A 35 -2.11 3.72 2.19
C CYS A 35 -3.59 3.97 2.50
N LYS A 36 -4.43 3.98 1.47
CA LYS A 36 -5.87 4.20 1.58
C LYS A 36 -6.62 2.99 1.06
N VAL A 37 -6.43 1.82 1.68
CA VAL A 37 -7.07 0.57 1.22
C VAL A 37 -8.59 0.68 1.19
N GLY A 38 -9.18 1.36 2.19
CA GLY A 38 -10.62 1.64 2.23
C GLY A 38 -11.13 2.58 1.14
N SER A 39 -10.24 3.24 0.40
CA SER A 39 -10.56 4.09 -0.75
C SER A 39 -9.46 3.94 -1.78
N ILE A 40 -9.36 2.73 -2.36
CA ILE A 40 -8.25 2.34 -3.23
C ILE A 40 -8.00 3.32 -4.40
N SER A 41 -9.05 3.95 -4.91
CA SER A 41 -8.98 4.99 -5.95
C SER A 41 -8.18 6.23 -5.53
N LEU A 42 -8.09 6.49 -4.22
CA LEU A 42 -7.31 7.59 -3.64
C LEU A 42 -5.93 7.14 -3.13
N CYS A 43 -5.63 5.84 -3.19
CA CYS A 43 -4.35 5.30 -2.73
C CYS A 43 -3.24 5.66 -3.73
N GLN A 44 -2.04 5.93 -3.21
CA GLN A 44 -0.87 6.23 -4.06
C GLN A 44 -0.55 5.09 -5.03
N CYS A 45 -0.88 3.84 -4.68
CA CYS A 45 -0.67 2.68 -5.53
C CYS A 45 -1.55 2.66 -6.79
N ASN A 46 -2.70 3.33 -6.77
CA ASN A 46 -3.64 3.34 -7.89
C ASN A 46 -3.15 4.21 -9.07
N LYS A 47 -2.19 5.10 -8.82
CA LYS A 47 -1.60 5.96 -9.85
C LYS A 47 -0.75 5.19 -10.87
N VAL A 48 -0.37 3.94 -10.58
CA VAL A 48 0.42 3.10 -11.49
C VAL A 48 -0.48 2.08 -12.15
N THR A 49 -0.46 2.03 -13.48
CA THR A 49 -1.15 0.99 -14.25
C THR A 49 -0.23 -0.21 -14.42
N LEU A 50 -0.59 -1.32 -13.77
CA LEU A 50 0.13 -2.60 -13.84
C LEU A 50 -0.64 -3.58 -14.73
N SER A 51 0.06 -4.26 -15.63
CA SER A 51 -0.42 -5.47 -16.30
C SER A 51 -0.53 -6.64 -15.32
N LEU A 52 -1.21 -7.72 -15.73
CA LEU A 52 -1.37 -8.91 -14.90
C LEU A 52 -0.02 -9.50 -14.49
N GLU A 53 0.90 -9.64 -15.44
CA GLU A 53 2.22 -10.24 -15.22
C GLU A 53 3.09 -9.40 -14.29
N GLU A 54 3.05 -8.07 -14.42
CA GLU A 54 3.75 -7.14 -13.51
C GLU A 54 3.19 -7.24 -12.09
N ARG A 55 1.87 -7.34 -11.95
CA ARG A 55 1.22 -7.48 -10.65
C ARG A 55 1.58 -8.81 -9.98
N GLU A 56 1.56 -9.91 -10.73
CA GLU A 56 1.97 -11.22 -10.24
C GLU A 56 3.44 -11.20 -9.82
N TYR A 57 4.32 -10.65 -10.65
CA TYR A 57 5.74 -10.48 -10.32
C TYR A 57 5.91 -9.73 -8.99
N LEU A 58 5.26 -8.59 -8.81
CA LEU A 58 5.31 -7.83 -7.56
C LEU A 58 4.76 -8.61 -6.36
N ALA A 59 3.64 -9.33 -6.54
CA ALA A 59 3.03 -10.13 -5.48
C ALA A 59 3.89 -11.33 -5.05
N THR A 60 4.76 -11.84 -5.92
CA THR A 60 5.72 -12.90 -5.52
C THR A 60 6.85 -12.36 -4.65
N GLN A 61 7.19 -11.08 -4.76
CA GLN A 61 8.33 -10.47 -4.07
C GLN A 61 7.93 -9.69 -2.81
N TYR A 62 6.71 -9.14 -2.78
CA TYR A 62 6.24 -8.27 -1.71
C TYR A 62 4.85 -8.69 -1.26
N SER A 63 4.70 -8.89 0.05
CA SER A 63 3.43 -9.26 0.70
C SER A 63 2.63 -8.07 1.25
N ASP A 64 3.19 -6.86 1.22
CA ASP A 64 2.54 -5.63 1.71
C ASP A 64 2.57 -4.53 0.63
N CYS A 65 1.88 -3.43 0.91
CA CYS A 65 1.75 -2.31 0.00
C CYS A 65 3.10 -1.62 -0.27
N LEU A 66 3.35 -1.32 -1.54
CA LEU A 66 4.49 -0.52 -1.98
C LEU A 66 4.07 0.94 -2.16
N CYS A 67 5.02 1.87 -2.03
CA CYS A 67 4.78 3.27 -2.39
C CYS A 67 4.79 3.46 -3.92
N TYR A 68 4.17 4.55 -4.38
CA TYR A 68 4.06 4.88 -5.82
C TYR A 68 5.40 4.79 -6.57
N GLN A 69 6.45 5.43 -6.03
CA GLN A 69 7.76 5.44 -6.67
C GLN A 69 8.35 4.05 -6.84
N CYS A 70 8.21 3.17 -5.83
CA CYS A 70 8.74 1.82 -5.94
C CYS A 70 7.94 0.98 -6.96
N MET A 71 6.62 1.12 -7.02
CA MET A 71 5.84 0.44 -8.06
C MET A 71 6.24 0.89 -9.46
N GLU A 72 6.44 2.19 -9.68
CA GLU A 72 6.88 2.72 -10.98
C GLU A 72 8.26 2.19 -11.37
N THR A 73 9.25 2.23 -10.45
CA THR A 73 10.60 1.72 -10.69
C THR A 73 10.62 0.23 -10.97
N LEU A 74 9.97 -0.59 -10.14
CA LEU A 74 9.96 -2.04 -10.30
C LEU A 74 9.25 -2.48 -11.58
N THR A 75 8.20 -1.76 -11.98
CA THR A 75 7.51 -1.99 -13.26
C THR A 75 8.42 -1.69 -14.44
N PHE A 76 9.18 -0.60 -14.36
CA PHE A 76 10.18 -0.27 -15.39
C PHE A 76 11.26 -1.35 -15.48
N GLU A 77 11.82 -1.78 -14.35
CA GLU A 77 12.82 -2.86 -14.29
C GLU A 77 12.29 -4.17 -14.87
N PHE A 78 11.04 -4.53 -14.56
CA PHE A 78 10.39 -5.72 -15.10
C PHE A 78 10.33 -5.68 -16.63
N LYS A 79 9.88 -4.55 -17.21
CA LYS A 79 9.80 -4.36 -18.68
C LYS A 79 11.16 -4.44 -19.35
N MET A 80 12.18 -3.84 -18.75
CA MET A 80 13.55 -3.88 -19.26
C MET A 80 14.06 -5.32 -19.25
N ASN A 81 13.97 -6.01 -18.11
CA ASN A 81 14.44 -7.40 -17.97
C ASN A 81 13.72 -8.35 -18.95
N LYS A 82 12.40 -8.20 -19.11
CA LYS A 82 11.63 -8.97 -20.09
C LYS A 82 12.15 -8.73 -21.52
N SER A 83 12.43 -7.48 -21.87
CA SER A 83 12.96 -7.12 -23.20
C SER A 83 14.34 -7.73 -23.46
N TYR A 84 15.24 -7.68 -22.48
CA TYR A 84 16.58 -8.30 -22.61
C TYR A 84 16.50 -9.82 -22.80
N LYS A 85 15.60 -10.51 -22.08
CA LYS A 85 15.40 -11.96 -22.26
C LYS A 85 14.88 -12.32 -23.66
N LEU A 86 14.04 -11.48 -24.26
CA LEU A 86 13.55 -11.70 -25.62
C LEU A 86 14.64 -11.52 -26.69
N ILE A 87 15.64 -10.69 -26.43
CA ILE A 87 16.76 -10.47 -27.35
C ILE A 87 17.80 -11.61 -27.26
N SER A 88 17.84 -12.34 -26.14
CA SER A 88 18.86 -13.38 -25.87
C SER A 88 18.70 -14.69 -26.66
N TRP A 89 17.65 -14.86 -27.48
CA TRP A 89 17.40 -16.07 -28.28
C TRP A 89 17.53 -15.82 -29.80
N ARG A 90 18.62 -15.16 -30.21
CA ARG A 90 19.00 -14.99 -31.64
C ARG A 90 20.49 -15.31 -31.87
N PHE A 91 20.94 -16.41 -31.31
CA PHE A 91 22.21 -17.06 -31.68
C PHE A 91 22.01 -18.56 -31.82
#